data_AF-A0A6I4SRW3-F1
#
_entry.id   AF-A0A6I4SRW3-F1
#
_cell.length_a   1.000
_cell.length_b   1.000
_cell.length_c   1.000
_cell.angle_alpha   90.00
_cell.angle_beta   90.00
_cell.angle_gamma   90.00
#
_symmetry.space_group_name_H-M   'P 1'
#
loop_
_entity.id
_entity.type
_entity.pdbx_description
1 polymer ?
#
loop_
_entity_poly.entity_id
_entity_poly.type
_entity_poly.pdbx_seq_one_letter_code
_entity_poly.pdbx_strand_id
1 'polypeptide(L)'
;MVQSNGVHTALVLPLVTPERDWRPVFPADEVALSGEPYTHLAISWGERQVFLETPTWWDLSPMTVLRIAGIGGDGLLHVEHYVRPAPADDLRPLRLTHAEYARLVAEIDRVVPQGQRVSYPGYGDQDVFYETGGHYTVRNTCNQWTSNTLASAGVKTGWWTPMAGGVMKWVPDSAE
;
A
#
# COMPACT_ATOMS: atom_id res chain seq x y z
N MET A 1 -9.36 4.16 -3.78
CA MET A 1 -8.84 5.50 -3.43
C MET A 1 -7.33 5.39 -3.33
N VAL A 2 -6.60 6.50 -3.43
CA VAL A 2 -5.17 6.55 -3.15
C VAL A 2 -4.98 7.40 -1.90
N GLN A 3 -4.37 6.80 -0.88
CA GLN A 3 -4.05 7.45 0.37
C GLN A 3 -2.62 7.97 0.34
N SER A 4 -2.36 9.06 1.05
CA SER A 4 -1.03 9.49 1.43
C SER A 4 -1.02 10.03 2.86
N ASN A 5 0.08 9.87 3.58
CA ASN A 5 0.33 10.58 4.85
C ASN A 5 1.42 11.67 4.67
N GLY A 6 1.64 12.12 3.44
CA GLY A 6 2.72 13.04 3.05
C GLY A 6 4.08 12.35 2.86
N VAL A 7 4.24 11.17 3.44
CA VAL A 7 5.44 10.35 3.39
C VAL A 7 5.25 9.25 2.34
N HIS A 8 4.25 8.43 2.57
CA HIS A 8 3.99 7.18 1.87
C HIS A 8 2.65 7.27 1.13
N THR A 9 2.40 6.29 0.26
CA THR A 9 1.11 6.13 -0.43
C THR A 9 0.62 4.69 -0.37
N ALA A 10 -0.68 4.54 -0.16
CA ALA A 10 -1.35 3.25 -0.11
C ALA A 10 -2.58 3.22 -1.04
N LEU A 11 -2.95 2.02 -1.47
CA LEU A 11 -4.13 1.78 -2.30
C LEU A 11 -5.28 1.34 -1.40
N VAL A 12 -6.32 2.16 -1.29
CA VAL A 12 -7.51 1.84 -0.50
C VAL A 12 -8.57 1.23 -1.40
N LEU A 13 -8.98 0.01 -1.09
CA LEU A 13 -9.84 -0.84 -1.91
C LEU A 13 -11.09 -1.25 -1.12
N PRO A 14 -12.25 -1.42 -1.77
CA PRO A 14 -13.39 -2.07 -1.13
C PRO A 14 -13.01 -3.50 -0.73
N LEU A 15 -13.45 -3.91 0.45
CA LEU A 15 -13.09 -5.22 1.02
C LEU A 15 -13.68 -6.38 0.20
N VAL A 16 -14.81 -6.15 -0.46
CA VAL A 16 -15.50 -7.13 -1.32
C VAL A 16 -15.95 -6.47 -2.61
N THR A 17 -15.59 -7.08 -3.72
CA THR A 17 -15.96 -6.68 -5.10
C THR A 17 -16.22 -7.94 -5.94
N PRO A 18 -16.84 -7.82 -7.14
CA PRO A 18 -16.92 -8.93 -8.08
C PRO A 18 -15.56 -9.51 -8.49
N GLU A 19 -14.52 -8.66 -8.54
CA GLU A 19 -13.16 -9.05 -8.94
C GLU A 19 -12.38 -9.73 -7.82
N ARG A 20 -12.63 -9.37 -6.56
CA ARG A 20 -11.89 -9.88 -5.39
C ARG A 20 -12.67 -9.76 -4.09
N ASP A 21 -12.61 -10.83 -3.28
CA ASP A 21 -12.96 -10.82 -1.88
C ASP A 21 -11.67 -10.88 -1.04
N TRP A 22 -11.37 -9.80 -0.34
CA TRP A 22 -10.15 -9.69 0.45
C TRP A 22 -10.28 -10.22 1.87
N ARG A 23 -11.49 -10.50 2.36
CA ARG A 23 -11.72 -11.00 3.74
C ARG A 23 -10.95 -12.29 4.06
N PRO A 24 -10.94 -13.32 3.19
CA PRO A 24 -10.13 -14.52 3.46
C PRO A 24 -8.63 -14.29 3.22
N VAL A 25 -8.26 -13.20 2.54
CA VAL A 25 -6.87 -12.85 2.28
C VAL A 25 -6.30 -12.12 3.49
N PHE A 26 -6.97 -11.09 3.99
CA PHE A 26 -6.53 -10.27 5.13
C PHE A 26 -7.66 -10.25 6.17
N PRO A 27 -7.79 -11.33 6.96
CA PRO A 27 -8.90 -11.48 7.87
C PRO A 27 -8.76 -10.49 9.04
N ALA A 28 -9.88 -9.97 9.52
CA ALA A 28 -9.90 -8.95 10.57
C ALA A 28 -9.45 -9.49 11.95
N ASP A 29 -9.41 -10.81 12.14
CA ASP A 29 -8.90 -11.45 13.35
C ASP A 29 -7.37 -11.35 13.50
N GLU A 30 -6.66 -10.95 12.45
CA GLU A 30 -5.23 -10.69 12.46
C GLU A 30 -4.86 -9.26 12.93
N VAL A 31 -5.85 -8.39 13.18
CA VAL A 31 -5.66 -7.05 13.77
C VAL A 31 -6.29 -6.97 15.17
N ALA A 32 -5.80 -6.05 16.01
CA ALA A 32 -6.24 -5.94 17.41
C ALA A 32 -7.71 -5.48 17.51
N LEU A 33 -8.13 -4.53 16.67
CA LEU A 33 -9.53 -4.10 16.53
C LEU A 33 -10.31 -5.01 15.56
N SER A 34 -10.35 -6.30 15.86
CA SER A 34 -10.98 -7.32 15.00
C SER A 34 -12.52 -7.24 14.91
N GLY A 35 -13.17 -6.55 15.86
CA GLY A 35 -14.63 -6.47 15.96
C GLY A 35 -15.32 -5.39 15.11
N GLU A 36 -14.55 -4.56 14.42
CA GLU A 36 -15.10 -3.43 13.65
C GLU A 36 -15.73 -3.87 12.31
N PRO A 37 -16.79 -3.19 11.84
CA PRO A 37 -17.47 -3.53 10.59
C PRO A 37 -16.69 -2.97 9.39
N TYR A 38 -15.48 -3.50 9.16
CA TYR A 38 -14.61 -3.05 8.09
C TYR A 38 -15.26 -3.22 6.71
N THR A 39 -15.01 -2.22 5.86
CA THR A 39 -15.60 -2.12 4.52
C THR A 39 -14.55 -1.97 3.43
N HIS A 40 -13.35 -1.53 3.81
CA HIS A 40 -12.23 -1.26 2.94
C HIS A 40 -10.95 -1.71 3.62
N LEU A 41 -9.90 -1.83 2.83
CA LEU A 41 -8.54 -1.98 3.31
C LEU A 41 -7.61 -1.07 2.51
N ALA A 42 -6.54 -0.61 3.12
CA ALA A 42 -5.42 0.02 2.47
C ALA A 42 -4.29 -0.99 2.34
N ILE A 43 -3.73 -1.13 1.15
CA ILE A 43 -2.56 -1.98 0.89
C ILE A 43 -1.41 -1.11 0.45
N SER A 44 -0.26 -1.37 1.04
CA SER A 44 0.99 -0.86 0.53
C SER A 44 2.12 -1.86 0.67
N TRP A 45 3.12 -1.72 -0.19
CA TRP A 45 4.32 -2.55 -0.18
C TRP A 45 5.54 -1.66 -0.03
N GLY A 46 6.48 -2.05 0.82
CA GLY A 46 7.67 -1.27 1.10
C GLY A 46 8.82 -2.11 1.61
N GLU A 47 9.89 -1.45 2.05
CA GLU A 47 11.03 -2.14 2.62
C GLU A 47 10.77 -2.46 4.08
N ARG A 48 11.06 -3.70 4.48
CA ARG A 48 10.82 -4.20 5.83
C ARG A 48 11.43 -3.35 6.92
N GLN A 49 12.73 -3.02 6.83
CA GLN A 49 13.40 -2.26 7.86
C GLN A 49 12.87 -0.81 7.93
N VAL A 50 12.58 -0.18 6.78
CA VAL A 50 11.95 1.15 6.75
C VAL A 50 10.57 1.12 7.40
N PHE A 51 9.72 0.17 7.05
CA PHE A 51 8.37 0.10 7.63
C PHE A 51 8.39 -0.18 9.14
N LEU A 52 9.24 -1.09 9.61
CA LEU A 52 9.28 -1.48 11.02
C LEU A 52 10.04 -0.49 11.91
N GLU A 53 11.09 0.17 11.39
CA GLU A 53 12.00 0.99 12.20
C GLU A 53 11.86 2.49 11.95
N THR A 54 11.13 2.91 10.90
CA THR A 54 11.07 4.30 10.47
C THR A 54 9.63 4.85 10.44
N PRO A 55 9.06 5.24 11.59
CA PRO A 55 7.70 5.77 11.64
C PRO A 55 7.53 7.11 10.90
N THR A 56 8.60 7.88 10.67
CA THR A 56 8.58 9.09 9.82
C THR A 56 9.75 9.15 8.83
N TRP A 57 9.61 9.76 7.64
CA TRP A 57 10.76 9.93 6.71
C TRP A 57 11.95 10.67 7.33
N TRP A 58 11.74 11.44 8.40
CA TRP A 58 12.81 12.16 9.08
C TRP A 58 13.68 11.26 9.95
N ASP A 59 13.18 10.09 10.34
CA ASP A 59 13.90 9.09 11.11
C ASP A 59 14.74 8.16 10.21
N LEU A 60 14.66 8.33 8.89
CA LEU A 60 15.38 7.49 7.94
C LEU A 60 16.87 7.84 7.99
N SER A 61 17.63 6.98 8.66
CA SER A 61 19.06 7.21 8.81
C SER A 61 19.75 7.23 7.44
N PRO A 62 20.74 8.12 7.21
CA PRO A 62 21.53 8.13 5.97
C PRO A 62 22.20 6.79 5.67
N MET A 63 22.52 6.01 6.71
CA MET A 63 23.06 4.65 6.59
C MET A 63 22.03 3.66 6.08
N THR A 64 20.78 3.75 6.53
CA THR A 64 19.66 2.93 6.04
C THR A 64 19.39 3.24 4.57
N VAL A 65 19.40 4.52 4.18
CA VAL A 65 19.29 4.95 2.78
C VAL A 65 20.43 4.40 1.94
N LEU A 66 21.68 4.49 2.41
CA LEU A 66 22.86 4.01 1.69
C LEU A 66 22.86 2.47 1.54
N ARG A 67 22.44 1.74 2.57
CA ARG A 67 22.23 0.28 2.52
C ARG A 67 21.20 -0.08 1.46
N ILE A 68 20.03 0.57 1.49
CA ILE A 68 18.95 0.32 0.53
C ILE A 68 19.39 0.69 -0.90
N ALA A 69 20.17 1.75 -1.06
CA ALA A 69 20.73 2.15 -2.34
C ALA A 69 21.77 1.15 -2.88
N GLY A 70 22.55 0.52 -2.00
CA GLY A 70 23.60 -0.42 -2.38
C GLY A 70 23.14 -1.87 -2.58
N ILE A 71 22.33 -2.38 -1.65
CA ILE A 71 22.01 -3.82 -1.54
C ILE A 71 20.50 -4.08 -1.70
N GLY A 72 19.67 -3.06 -1.49
CA GLY A 72 18.21 -3.20 -1.45
C GLY A 72 17.71 -3.67 -0.07
N GLY A 73 16.48 -4.17 -0.04
CA GLY A 73 15.88 -4.74 1.17
C GLY A 73 14.68 -5.63 0.87
N ASP A 74 14.24 -6.35 1.89
CA ASP A 74 13.12 -7.30 1.78
C ASP A 74 11.79 -6.56 1.72
N GLY A 75 10.85 -7.11 0.94
CA GLY A 75 9.49 -6.61 0.85
C GLY A 75 8.68 -6.85 2.12
N LEU A 76 7.93 -5.84 2.53
CA LEU A 76 6.92 -5.96 3.58
C LEU A 76 5.61 -5.37 3.08
N LEU A 77 4.54 -6.15 3.22
CA LEU A 77 3.19 -5.71 2.91
C LEU A 77 2.58 -5.11 4.16
N HIS A 78 2.04 -3.91 4.06
CA HIS A 78 1.27 -3.26 5.11
C HIS A 78 -0.20 -3.23 4.71
N VAL A 79 -1.06 -3.74 5.59
CA VAL A 79 -2.50 -3.79 5.39
C VAL A 79 -3.18 -3.13 6.56
N GLU A 80 -4.02 -2.13 6.27
CA GLU A 80 -4.80 -1.39 7.26
C GLU A 80 -6.29 -1.48 6.92
N HIS A 81 -7.14 -1.75 7.90
CA HIS A 81 -8.58 -1.90 7.69
C HIS A 81 -9.34 -0.60 7.98
N TYR A 82 -10.35 -0.29 7.15
CA TYR A 82 -11.13 0.95 7.21
C TYR A 82 -12.64 0.71 7.28
N VAL A 83 -13.32 1.49 8.12
CA VAL A 83 -14.78 1.57 8.18
C VAL A 83 -15.26 2.80 7.41
N ARG A 84 -15.89 2.58 6.25
CA ARG A 84 -16.50 3.60 5.36
C ARG A 84 -15.63 4.87 5.22
N PRO A 85 -14.39 4.72 4.71
CA PRO A 85 -13.49 5.86 4.60
C PRO A 85 -14.07 6.91 3.62
N ALA A 86 -14.00 8.18 4.00
CA ALA A 86 -14.54 9.29 3.22
C ALA A 86 -13.42 10.01 2.43
N PRO A 87 -13.72 10.58 1.24
CA PRO A 87 -12.76 11.39 0.51
C PRO A 87 -12.19 12.54 1.36
N ALA A 88 -10.88 12.71 1.28
CA ALA A 88 -10.12 13.79 1.92
C ALA A 88 -8.91 14.15 1.05
N ASP A 89 -8.22 15.25 1.37
CA ASP A 89 -7.05 15.71 0.60
C ASP A 89 -5.93 14.67 0.52
N ASP A 90 -5.81 13.88 1.58
CA ASP A 90 -4.85 12.81 1.79
C ASP A 90 -5.43 11.43 1.47
N LEU A 91 -6.72 11.34 1.12
CA LEU A 91 -7.41 10.12 0.72
C LEU A 91 -8.31 10.40 -0.50
N ARG A 92 -7.73 10.29 -1.68
CA ARG A 92 -8.34 10.76 -2.93
C ARG A 92 -9.05 9.64 -3.68
N PRO A 93 -10.31 9.83 -4.10
CA PRO A 93 -11.03 8.82 -4.87
C PRO A 93 -10.39 8.63 -6.24
N LEU A 94 -10.43 7.40 -6.74
CA LEU A 94 -9.98 7.07 -8.09
C LEU A 94 -11.05 6.18 -8.72
N ARG A 95 -11.61 6.64 -9.85
CA ARG A 95 -12.62 5.88 -10.59
C ARG A 95 -11.92 5.00 -11.62
N LEU A 96 -12.14 3.70 -11.50
CA LEU A 96 -11.62 2.69 -12.42
C LEU A 96 -12.80 1.95 -13.05
N THR A 97 -12.67 1.58 -14.32
CA THR A 97 -13.53 0.58 -14.95
C THR A 97 -13.29 -0.79 -14.31
N HIS A 98 -14.24 -1.71 -14.47
CA HIS A 98 -14.07 -3.10 -14.01
C HIS A 98 -12.79 -3.76 -14.56
N ALA A 99 -12.45 -3.51 -15.82
CA ALA A 99 -11.23 -4.06 -16.43
C ALA A 99 -9.94 -3.46 -15.86
N GLU A 100 -9.92 -2.16 -15.56
CA GLU A 100 -8.78 -1.50 -14.90
C GLU A 100 -8.63 -2.00 -13.46
N TYR A 101 -9.75 -2.11 -12.72
CA TYR A 101 -9.74 -2.62 -11.36
C TYR A 101 -9.29 -4.08 -11.28
N ALA A 102 -9.73 -4.94 -12.19
CA ALA A 102 -9.27 -6.33 -12.27
C ALA A 102 -7.74 -6.42 -12.50
N ARG A 103 -7.18 -5.55 -13.34
CA ARG A 103 -5.71 -5.46 -13.52
C ARG A 103 -5.00 -4.96 -12.27
N LEU A 104 -5.58 -3.98 -11.57
CA LEU A 104 -5.06 -3.49 -10.30
C LEU A 104 -4.97 -4.62 -9.26
N VAL A 105 -6.08 -5.36 -9.08
CA VAL A 105 -6.17 -6.52 -8.17
C VAL A 105 -5.12 -7.57 -8.54
N ALA A 106 -4.99 -7.91 -9.83
CA ALA A 106 -4.03 -8.90 -10.28
C ALA A 106 -2.57 -8.49 -9.99
N GLU A 107 -2.25 -7.20 -10.04
CA GLU A 107 -0.92 -6.71 -9.69
C GLU A 107 -0.67 -6.78 -8.18
N ILE A 108 -1.67 -6.43 -7.37
CA ILE A 108 -1.59 -6.53 -5.90
C ILE A 108 -1.44 -7.99 -5.46
N ASP A 109 -2.17 -8.92 -6.09
CA ASP A 109 -2.09 -10.34 -5.77
C ASP A 109 -0.68 -10.93 -5.93
N ARG A 110 0.20 -10.32 -6.74
CA ARG A 110 1.60 -10.75 -6.88
C ARG A 110 2.43 -10.54 -5.62
N VAL A 111 2.06 -9.57 -4.78
CA VAL A 111 2.74 -9.29 -3.50
C VAL A 111 1.97 -9.84 -2.30
N VAL A 112 0.84 -10.51 -2.52
CA VAL A 112 0.13 -11.21 -1.44
C VAL A 112 0.92 -12.47 -1.07
N PRO A 113 1.34 -12.64 0.20
CA PRO A 113 2.08 -13.82 0.62
C PRO A 113 1.24 -15.09 0.41
N GLN A 114 1.86 -16.12 -0.16
CA GLN A 114 1.21 -17.40 -0.42
C GLN A 114 1.49 -18.39 0.73
N GLY A 115 0.47 -19.11 1.19
CA GLY A 115 0.61 -20.12 2.25
C GLY A 115 0.69 -19.52 3.65
N GLN A 116 1.51 -20.12 4.52
CA GLN A 116 1.70 -19.65 5.89
C GLN A 116 2.51 -18.35 5.88
N ARG A 117 1.98 -17.31 6.51
CA ARG A 117 2.52 -15.95 6.47
C ARG A 117 3.08 -15.59 7.83
N VAL A 118 4.24 -14.94 7.85
CA VAL A 118 4.77 -14.29 9.05
C VAL A 118 4.18 -12.89 9.09
N SER A 119 3.53 -12.54 10.20
CA SER A 119 2.96 -11.22 10.42
C SER A 119 3.55 -10.53 11.64
N TYR A 120 3.47 -9.20 11.63
CA TYR A 120 3.87 -8.33 12.73
C TYR A 120 2.75 -7.31 13.00
N PRO A 121 2.58 -6.85 14.25
CA PRO A 121 1.68 -5.74 14.56
C PRO A 121 1.97 -4.53 13.68
N GLY A 122 0.93 -3.87 13.19
CA GLY A 122 1.04 -2.64 12.43
C GLY A 122 1.38 -1.42 13.30
N TYR A 123 1.15 -0.23 12.75
CA TYR A 123 1.36 1.04 13.45
C TYR A 123 0.26 1.35 14.48
N GLY A 124 -0.94 0.81 14.28
CA GLY A 124 -2.11 0.99 15.12
C GLY A 124 -2.83 -0.33 15.39
N ASP A 125 -4.07 -0.23 15.86
CA ASP A 125 -4.82 -1.42 16.27
C ASP A 125 -5.61 -2.06 15.11
N GLN A 126 -5.74 -1.36 13.98
CA GLN A 126 -6.47 -1.82 12.80
C GLN A 126 -5.57 -2.22 11.62
N ASP A 127 -4.26 -2.38 11.84
CA ASP A 127 -3.31 -2.72 10.79
C ASP A 127 -2.30 -3.80 11.18
N VAL A 128 -1.70 -4.38 10.16
CA VAL A 128 -0.81 -5.53 10.26
C VAL A 128 0.21 -5.50 9.13
N PHE A 129 1.41 -5.97 9.41
CA PHE A 129 2.43 -6.23 8.40
C PHE A 129 2.53 -7.71 8.08
N TYR A 130 2.80 -8.05 6.82
CA TYR A 130 3.14 -9.40 6.38
C TYR A 130 4.47 -9.42 5.66
N GLU A 131 5.31 -10.39 6.00
CA GLU A 131 6.48 -10.71 5.17
C GLU A 131 6.02 -11.13 3.77
N THR A 132 6.63 -10.53 2.75
CA THR A 132 6.31 -10.84 1.36
C THR A 132 7.58 -10.82 0.50
N GLY A 133 7.46 -11.35 -0.71
CA GLY A 133 8.52 -11.33 -1.69
C GLY A 133 8.76 -9.93 -2.28
N GLY A 134 9.75 -9.87 -3.17
CA GLY A 134 10.16 -8.66 -3.86
C GLY A 134 11.45 -8.07 -3.29
N HIS A 135 12.12 -7.26 -4.09
CA HIS A 135 13.35 -6.58 -3.70
C HIS A 135 13.13 -5.07 -3.79
N TYR A 136 13.16 -4.43 -2.62
CA TYR A 136 13.07 -3.00 -2.49
C TYR A 136 14.40 -2.37 -2.89
N THR A 137 14.36 -1.28 -3.65
CA THR A 137 15.56 -0.51 -4.02
C THR A 137 15.21 0.97 -4.09
N VAL A 138 16.21 1.85 -4.26
CA VAL A 138 15.98 3.29 -4.52
C VAL A 138 15.16 3.57 -5.80
N ARG A 139 15.11 2.61 -6.73
CA ARG A 139 14.26 2.69 -7.93
C ARG A 139 12.90 2.02 -7.75
N ASN A 140 12.74 1.18 -6.74
CA ASN A 140 11.52 0.44 -6.42
C ASN A 140 11.15 0.74 -4.97
N THR A 141 10.75 1.99 -4.73
CA THR A 141 10.28 2.45 -3.42
C THR A 141 8.81 2.11 -3.22
N CYS A 142 8.30 2.36 -2.02
CA CYS A 142 6.90 2.14 -1.70
C CYS A 142 5.95 3.01 -2.55
N ASN A 143 6.29 4.28 -2.75
CA ASN A 143 5.57 5.18 -3.67
C ASN A 143 5.72 4.76 -5.14
N GLN A 144 6.90 4.25 -5.53
CA GLN A 144 7.07 3.73 -6.87
C GLN A 144 6.22 2.47 -7.10
N TRP A 145 6.13 1.58 -6.11
CA TRP A 145 5.26 0.41 -6.18
C TRP A 145 3.81 0.81 -6.39
N THR A 146 3.30 1.77 -5.61
CA THR A 146 1.94 2.32 -5.80
C THR A 146 1.74 2.85 -7.21
N SER A 147 2.70 3.63 -7.72
CA SER A 147 2.66 4.18 -9.09
C SER A 147 2.69 3.12 -10.18
N ASN A 148 3.53 2.10 -10.04
CA ASN A 148 3.63 0.97 -10.98
C ASN A 148 2.36 0.12 -10.96
N THR A 149 1.76 -0.07 -9.78
CA THR A 149 0.52 -0.81 -9.59
C THR A 149 -0.63 -0.10 -10.28
N LEU A 150 -0.73 1.22 -10.10
CA LEU A 150 -1.68 2.08 -10.83
C LEU A 150 -1.42 2.07 -12.35
N ALA A 151 -0.16 2.16 -12.78
CA ALA A 151 0.20 2.11 -14.20
C ALA A 151 -0.23 0.77 -14.85
N SER A 152 -0.05 -0.34 -14.14
CA SER A 152 -0.45 -1.67 -14.60
C SER A 152 -1.97 -1.81 -14.72
N ALA A 153 -2.71 -1.06 -13.89
CA ALA A 153 -4.16 -0.93 -14.02
C ALA A 153 -4.58 -0.08 -15.23
N GLY A 154 -3.68 0.67 -15.87
CA GLY A 154 -3.97 1.59 -16.98
C GLY A 154 -4.14 3.05 -16.55
N VAL A 155 -3.91 3.35 -15.27
CA VAL A 155 -3.95 4.72 -14.75
C VAL A 155 -2.68 5.43 -15.21
N LYS A 156 -2.83 6.65 -15.70
CA LYS A 156 -1.69 7.47 -16.10
C LYS A 156 -0.90 7.86 -14.86
N THR A 157 0.36 7.45 -14.78
CA THR A 157 1.30 7.85 -13.71
C THR A 157 2.64 8.29 -14.28
N GLY A 158 3.51 8.81 -13.42
CA GLY A 158 4.88 9.18 -13.81
C GLY A 158 5.77 7.95 -13.86
N TRP A 159 6.74 7.93 -14.80
CA TRP A 159 7.68 6.82 -14.95
C TRP A 159 8.59 6.63 -13.73
N TRP A 160 8.80 7.68 -12.93
CA TRP A 160 9.54 7.60 -11.68
C TRP A 160 8.95 8.56 -10.64
N THR A 161 8.38 8.02 -9.57
CA THR A 161 7.65 8.72 -8.52
C THR A 161 8.05 8.18 -7.13
N PRO A 162 9.31 8.38 -6.70
CA PRO A 162 9.80 7.85 -5.43
C PRO A 162 9.18 8.54 -4.20
N MET A 163 8.61 9.74 -4.38
CA MET A 163 7.95 10.54 -3.35
C MET A 163 6.43 10.55 -3.54
N ALA A 164 5.68 10.64 -2.44
CA ALA A 164 4.22 10.62 -2.44
C ALA A 164 3.59 11.67 -3.37
N GLY A 165 4.10 12.91 -3.35
CA GLY A 165 3.60 13.97 -4.24
C GLY A 165 3.70 13.64 -5.73
N GLY A 166 4.67 12.82 -6.13
CA GLY A 166 4.81 12.34 -7.51
C GLY A 166 3.69 11.40 -7.92
N VAL A 167 3.18 10.58 -6.99
CA VAL A 167 2.02 9.69 -7.18
C VAL A 167 0.73 10.52 -7.17
N MET A 168 0.55 11.33 -6.12
CA MET A 168 -0.67 12.11 -5.88
C MET A 168 -0.96 13.15 -6.97
N LYS A 169 0.08 13.64 -7.67
CA LYS A 169 -0.08 14.49 -8.87
C LYS A 169 -1.00 13.88 -9.95
N TRP A 170 -1.09 12.55 -10.01
CA TRP A 170 -1.87 11.84 -11.01
C TRP A 170 -3.24 11.38 -10.51
N VAL A 171 -3.54 11.62 -9.23
CA VAL A 171 -4.82 11.27 -8.61
C VAL A 171 -5.64 12.55 -8.47
N PRO A 172 -6.87 12.60 -9.02
CA PRO A 172 -7.76 13.76 -8.91
C PRO A 172 -7.94 14.22 -7.47
N ASP A 173 -8.16 15.52 -7.27
CA ASP A 173 -8.44 16.04 -5.93
C ASP A 173 -9.79 15.51 -5.42
N SER A 174 -9.96 15.46 -4.09
CA SER A 174 -11.15 14.91 -3.42
C SER A 174 -12.45 15.68 -3.72
N ALA A 175 -12.33 16.90 -4.24
CA ALA A 175 -13.42 17.82 -4.55
C ALA A 175 -13.89 17.78 -6.02
N GLU A 176 -13.27 16.95 -6.87
CA GLU A 176 -13.65 16.74 -8.28
C GLU A 176 -14.53 15.49 -8.47
#